data_AF-A4GA33-F1
#
_entry.id   AF-A4GA33-F1
#
_cell.length_a   1.000
_cell.length_b   1.000
_cell.length_c   1.000
_cell.angle_alpha   90.00
_cell.angle_beta   90.00
_cell.angle_gamma   90.00
#
_symmetry.space_group_name_H-M   'P 1'
#
loop_
_entity.id
_entity.type
_entity.pdbx_description
1 polymer ?
#
loop_
_entity_poly.entity_id
_entity_poly.type
_entity_poly.pdbx_seq_one_letter_code
_entity_poly.pdbx_strand_id
1 'polypeptide(L)'
;MDLSTHGVLPRIRTQTDKIHLMQFSHRALFMQAAFFMLLTGCAGPKPIVYTEEKFDSADIYTRRFPVSAYAACEAARRALLSQGYIINAANANQVDGRKSFQPENDVHVQIAFRVVCAADNLHDNVASIFVNALEDRYALKKVNNSASLGVGALGSVSLPFSSSDDSLVKVASETISAEPFYARFYQLVERYLTNEATLNTELFELPR
;
A
#
# COMPACT_ATOMS: atom_id res chain seq x y z
N MET A 1 -67.26 -20.70 -69.63
CA MET A 1 -68.66 -20.37 -69.29
C MET A 1 -69.12 -21.45 -68.34
N ASP A 2 -69.09 -21.16 -67.04
CA ASP A 2 -69.77 -21.87 -65.93
C ASP A 2 -69.53 -20.97 -64.71
N LEU A 3 -70.55 -20.22 -64.29
CA LEU A 3 -71.45 -20.53 -63.16
C LEU A 3 -70.71 -20.70 -61.83
N SER A 4 -70.87 -19.72 -60.92
CA SER A 4 -71.51 -19.95 -59.61
C SER A 4 -71.33 -18.70 -58.73
N THR A 5 -72.29 -17.78 -58.63
CA THR A 5 -73.47 -17.77 -57.72
C THR A 5 -73.19 -17.96 -56.23
N HIS A 6 -73.32 -16.84 -55.51
CA HIS A 6 -74.15 -16.60 -54.31
C HIS A 6 -74.36 -17.71 -53.25
N GLY A 7 -74.18 -17.31 -51.98
CA GLY A 7 -74.82 -17.92 -50.81
C GLY A 7 -74.07 -17.58 -49.52
N VAL A 8 -74.38 -16.49 -48.79
CA VAL A 8 -75.47 -16.32 -47.80
C VAL A 8 -75.25 -17.12 -46.50
N LEU A 9 -74.95 -16.35 -45.42
CA LEU A 9 -75.34 -16.43 -43.98
C LEU A 9 -75.22 -17.80 -43.23
N PRO A 10 -74.78 -17.85 -41.94
CA PRO A 10 -75.53 -17.21 -40.85
C PRO A 10 -74.74 -16.69 -39.64
N ARG A 11 -75.51 -15.99 -38.81
CA ARG A 11 -75.21 -15.38 -37.51
C ARG A 11 -75.40 -16.40 -36.40
N ILE A 12 -74.38 -16.71 -35.59
CA ILE A 12 -74.58 -17.29 -34.25
C ILE A 12 -73.59 -16.66 -33.26
N ARG A 13 -74.20 -16.15 -32.18
CA ARG A 13 -73.63 -15.58 -30.97
C ARG A 13 -73.18 -16.70 -30.02
N THR A 14 -72.39 -16.32 -29.01
CA THR A 14 -72.04 -17.05 -27.77
C THR A 14 -70.71 -17.83 -27.88
N GLN A 15 -69.83 -17.89 -26.88
CA GLN A 15 -69.75 -17.29 -25.55
C GLN A 15 -68.36 -17.63 -25.00
N THR A 16 -67.89 -16.75 -24.12
CA THR A 16 -66.76 -16.87 -23.19
C THR A 16 -66.28 -18.30 -22.94
N ASP A 17 -65.02 -18.59 -23.23
CA ASP A 17 -64.05 -19.09 -22.23
C ASP A 17 -62.69 -19.41 -22.86
N LYS A 18 -61.65 -19.28 -22.02
CA LYS A 18 -60.25 -19.73 -22.20
C LYS A 18 -59.29 -18.80 -22.95
N ILE A 19 -58.94 -17.68 -22.32
CA ILE A 19 -57.64 -17.02 -22.55
C ILE A 19 -57.03 -16.67 -21.19
N HIS A 20 -56.53 -17.67 -20.45
CA HIS A 20 -55.77 -17.36 -19.22
C HIS A 20 -54.69 -18.39 -18.86
N LEU A 21 -54.22 -19.21 -19.82
CA LEU A 21 -53.31 -20.31 -19.51
C LEU A 21 -51.98 -20.29 -20.28
N MET A 22 -51.59 -19.16 -20.90
CA MET A 22 -50.37 -19.13 -21.72
C MET A 22 -49.58 -17.82 -21.70
N GLN A 23 -49.52 -17.14 -20.54
CA GLN A 23 -48.66 -15.95 -20.37
C GLN A 23 -47.72 -16.00 -19.15
N PHE A 24 -47.76 -17.06 -18.35
CA PHE A 24 -47.04 -17.11 -17.07
C PHE A 24 -45.61 -17.67 -17.12
N SER A 25 -45.09 -18.05 -18.30
CA SER A 25 -43.82 -18.82 -18.40
C SER A 25 -42.77 -18.22 -19.36
N HIS A 26 -42.70 -16.90 -19.50
CA HIS A 26 -41.57 -16.25 -20.19
C HIS A 26 -40.82 -15.27 -19.29
N ARG A 27 -41.52 -14.53 -18.43
CA ARG A 27 -40.88 -13.54 -17.56
C ARG A 27 -39.92 -14.14 -16.53
N ALA A 28 -40.23 -15.33 -16.00
CA ALA A 28 -39.38 -16.00 -15.02
C ALA A 28 -38.07 -16.57 -15.62
N LEU A 29 -38.09 -17.00 -16.89
CA LEU A 29 -36.92 -17.60 -17.55
C LEU A 29 -35.89 -16.53 -17.96
N PHE A 30 -36.35 -15.37 -18.45
CA PHE A 30 -35.47 -14.25 -18.81
C PHE A 30 -34.76 -13.63 -17.61
N MET A 31 -35.39 -13.65 -16.43
CA MET A 31 -34.81 -13.07 -15.22
C MET A 31 -33.67 -13.92 -14.62
N GLN A 32 -33.66 -15.25 -14.86
CA GLN A 32 -32.58 -16.13 -14.39
C GLN A 32 -31.34 -16.10 -15.30
N ALA A 33 -31.51 -15.91 -16.61
CA ALA A 33 -30.38 -15.80 -17.54
C ALA A 33 -29.56 -14.51 -17.35
N ALA A 34 -30.22 -13.41 -16.95
CA ALA A 34 -29.55 -12.15 -16.67
C ALA A 34 -28.66 -12.20 -15.40
N PHE A 35 -28.98 -13.07 -14.44
CA PHE A 35 -28.22 -13.17 -13.18
C PHE A 35 -26.88 -13.92 -13.36
N PHE A 36 -26.76 -14.83 -14.33
CA PHE A 36 -25.53 -15.56 -14.59
C PHE A 36 -24.47 -14.78 -15.39
N MET A 37 -24.85 -13.76 -16.16
CA MET A 37 -23.87 -12.94 -16.91
C MET A 37 -23.12 -11.92 -16.06
N LEU A 38 -23.56 -11.66 -14.82
CA LEU A 38 -22.92 -10.69 -13.92
C LEU A 38 -21.72 -11.25 -13.13
N LEU A 39 -21.35 -12.52 -13.32
CA LEU A 39 -20.26 -13.20 -12.60
C LEU A 39 -19.01 -13.47 -13.44
N THR A 40 -18.87 -12.84 -14.61
CA THR A 40 -17.60 -12.87 -15.36
C THR A 40 -16.58 -11.96 -14.68
N GLY A 41 -15.93 -12.49 -13.64
CA GLY A 41 -14.79 -11.84 -13.00
C GLY A 41 -13.67 -11.63 -14.02
N CYS A 42 -13.33 -10.37 -14.27
CA CYS A 42 -12.15 -9.99 -15.06
C CYS A 42 -10.88 -10.34 -14.28
N ALA A 43 -10.35 -11.55 -14.47
CA ALA A 43 -8.95 -11.84 -14.21
C ALA A 43 -8.12 -11.27 -15.38
N GLY A 44 -7.96 -9.94 -15.40
CA GLY A 44 -7.05 -9.26 -16.33
C GLY A 44 -5.58 -9.59 -16.03
N PRO A 45 -4.66 -9.41 -17.00
CA PRO A 45 -3.24 -9.59 -16.75
C PRO A 45 -2.80 -8.69 -15.59
N LYS A 46 -2.01 -9.25 -14.66
CA LYS A 46 -1.45 -8.48 -13.55
C LYS A 46 -0.62 -7.33 -14.12
N PRO A 47 -0.86 -6.07 -13.72
CA PRO A 47 -0.10 -4.94 -14.23
C PRO A 47 1.39 -5.13 -13.92
N ILE A 48 2.24 -4.80 -14.89
CA ILE A 48 3.68 -4.88 -14.72
C ILE A 48 4.13 -3.63 -13.98
N VAL A 49 4.74 -3.79 -12.80
CA VAL A 49 5.02 -2.71 -11.84
C VAL A 49 5.73 -1.50 -12.47
N TYR A 50 6.72 -1.71 -13.33
CA TYR A 50 7.44 -0.58 -13.97
C TYR A 50 6.57 0.26 -14.92
N THR A 51 5.45 -0.28 -15.40
CA THR A 51 4.54 0.42 -16.33
C THR A 51 3.60 1.37 -15.59
N GLU A 52 3.34 1.13 -14.29
CA GLU A 52 2.59 2.05 -13.43
C GLU A 52 3.48 3.11 -12.77
N GLU A 53 4.80 2.91 -12.77
CA GLU A 53 5.75 3.88 -12.22
C GLU A 53 5.75 5.18 -13.04
N LYS A 54 5.48 6.30 -12.37
CA LYS A 54 5.45 7.64 -12.97
C LYS A 54 6.50 8.54 -12.33
N PHE A 55 7.30 9.21 -13.16
CA PHE A 55 8.32 10.17 -12.74
C PHE A 55 7.75 11.58 -12.57
N ASP A 56 6.57 11.73 -11.97
CA ASP A 56 5.87 13.01 -11.76
C ASP A 56 5.67 13.38 -10.28
N SER A 57 6.03 12.49 -9.36
CA SER A 57 5.82 12.64 -7.90
C SER A 57 6.92 13.43 -7.18
N ALA A 58 7.61 14.34 -7.89
CA ALA A 58 8.79 15.03 -7.36
C ALA A 58 8.49 15.75 -6.03
N ASP A 59 7.31 16.37 -5.91
CA ASP A 59 6.94 17.21 -4.77
C ASP A 59 6.74 16.45 -3.45
N ILE A 60 6.52 15.13 -3.49
CA ILE A 60 6.36 14.30 -2.27
C ILE A 60 7.73 14.03 -1.63
N TYR A 61 8.71 13.67 -2.46
CA TYR A 61 10.01 13.17 -2.03
C TYR A 61 11.10 14.25 -1.97
N THR A 62 10.81 15.48 -2.37
CA THR A 62 11.77 16.58 -2.33
C THR A 62 11.24 17.84 -1.65
N ARG A 63 12.10 18.56 -0.93
CA ARG A 63 11.83 19.92 -0.47
C ARG A 63 13.11 20.75 -0.41
N ARG A 64 13.00 22.01 -0.81
CA ARG A 64 14.09 22.99 -0.77
C ARG A 64 14.06 23.78 0.54
N PHE A 65 15.23 24.02 1.12
CA PHE A 65 15.42 24.86 2.31
C PHE A 65 16.53 25.91 2.05
N PRO A 66 16.39 27.15 2.56
CA PRO A 66 17.38 28.21 2.40
C PRO A 66 18.54 28.06 3.41
N VAL A 67 19.16 26.88 3.45
CA VAL A 67 20.33 26.56 4.28
C VAL A 67 21.31 25.69 3.50
N SER A 68 22.54 25.53 4.02
CA SER A 68 23.51 24.62 3.43
C SER A 68 23.07 23.15 3.52
N ALA A 69 23.59 22.30 2.62
CA ALA A 69 23.28 20.86 2.61
C ALA A 69 23.61 20.19 3.96
N TYR A 70 24.71 20.60 4.59
CA TYR A 70 25.10 20.14 5.91
C TYR A 70 24.06 20.49 6.99
N ALA A 71 23.62 21.76 7.04
CA ALA A 71 22.63 22.20 8.01
C ALA A 71 21.28 21.49 7.81
N ALA A 72 20.87 21.32 6.55
CA ALA A 72 19.68 20.56 6.19
C ALA A 72 19.74 19.10 6.69
N CYS A 73 20.87 18.42 6.50
CA CYS A 73 21.04 17.03 6.92
C CYS A 73 21.17 16.88 8.45
N GLU A 74 21.78 17.84 9.13
CA GLU A 74 21.80 17.86 10.60
C GLU A 74 20.39 18.09 11.19
N ALA A 75 19.59 18.97 10.60
CA ALA A 75 18.19 19.14 10.98
C ALA A 75 17.36 17.88 10.71
N ALA A 76 17.57 17.21 9.58
CA ALA A 76 16.94 15.92 9.26
C ALA A 76 17.33 14.81 10.25
N ARG A 77 18.62 14.73 10.63
CA ARG A 77 19.11 13.78 11.64
C ARG A 77 18.39 13.98 12.97
N ARG A 78 18.27 15.22 13.42
CA ARG A 78 17.54 15.58 14.65
C ARG A 78 16.05 15.29 14.54
N ALA A 79 15.44 15.57 13.39
CA ALA A 79 14.05 15.23 13.12
C ALA A 79 13.80 13.72 13.26
N LEU A 80 14.62 12.88 12.64
CA LEU A 80 14.49 11.42 12.74
C LEU A 80 14.67 10.92 14.18
N LEU A 81 15.72 11.39 14.87
CA LEU A 81 15.97 11.06 16.28
C LEU A 81 14.78 11.45 17.17
N SER A 82 14.17 12.61 16.92
CA SER A 82 12.99 13.09 17.67
C SER A 82 11.75 12.20 17.50
N GLN A 83 11.69 11.44 16.42
CA GLN A 83 10.60 10.50 16.14
C GLN A 83 10.92 9.06 16.58
N GLY A 84 12.06 8.85 17.26
CA GLY A 84 12.50 7.55 17.74
C GLY A 84 13.08 6.64 16.66
N TYR A 85 13.60 7.21 15.56
CA TYR A 85 14.40 6.45 14.61
C TYR A 85 15.81 6.23 15.16
N ILE A 86 16.35 5.03 14.94
CA ILE A 86 17.75 4.70 15.16
C ILE A 86 18.51 5.10 13.90
N ILE A 87 19.54 5.93 14.04
CA ILE A 87 20.41 6.32 12.91
C ILE A 87 21.42 5.20 12.65
N ASN A 88 21.41 4.68 11.43
CA ASN A 88 22.31 3.60 10.99
C ASN A 88 23.58 4.14 10.34
N ALA A 89 23.45 5.24 9.59
CA ALA A 89 24.56 5.93 8.96
C ALA A 89 24.23 7.42 8.84
N ALA A 90 25.23 8.28 9.01
CA ALA A 90 25.11 9.71 8.79
C ALA A 90 26.44 10.29 8.31
N ASN A 91 26.38 11.20 7.34
CA ASN A 91 27.49 12.02 6.88
C ASN A 91 26.95 13.42 6.53
N ALA A 92 27.82 14.30 6.01
CA ALA A 92 27.47 15.69 5.73
C ALA A 92 26.27 15.88 4.78
N ASN A 93 26.02 14.91 3.89
CA ASN A 93 25.01 15.02 2.82
C ASN A 93 23.97 13.88 2.86
N GLN A 94 24.01 13.00 3.86
CA GLN A 94 23.11 11.85 3.94
C GLN A 94 22.85 11.42 5.37
N VAL A 95 21.61 11.01 5.66
CA VAL A 95 21.20 10.38 6.92
C VAL A 95 20.31 9.17 6.62
N ASP A 96 20.69 8.01 7.14
CA ASP A 96 19.91 6.78 7.08
C ASP A 96 19.41 6.41 8.50
N GLY A 97 18.11 6.22 8.65
CA GLY A 97 17.46 5.83 9.90
C GLY A 97 16.55 4.62 9.73
N ARG A 98 16.25 3.93 10.83
CA ARG A 98 15.19 2.91 10.87
C ARG A 98 14.35 3.00 12.12
N LYS A 99 13.09 2.63 12.02
CA LYS A 99 12.18 2.44 13.16
C LYS A 99 11.37 1.17 12.98
N SER A 100 11.29 0.37 14.04
CA SER A 100 10.52 -0.86 14.07
C SER A 100 9.18 -0.63 14.75
N PHE A 101 8.17 -1.33 14.27
CA PHE A 101 6.80 -1.31 14.75
C PHE A 101 6.30 -2.75 14.86
N GLN A 102 5.44 -3.01 15.84
CA GLN A 102 4.78 -4.30 16.02
C GLN A 102 3.27 -4.03 16.19
N PRO A 103 2.52 -3.85 15.09
CA PRO A 103 1.09 -3.57 15.17
C PRO A 103 0.29 -4.76 15.72
N GLU A 104 0.75 -5.98 15.46
CA GLU A 104 0.17 -7.24 15.92
C GLU A 104 1.29 -8.16 16.44
N ASN A 105 0.97 -9.16 17.27
CA ASN A 105 1.98 -9.96 17.98
C ASN A 105 2.98 -10.69 17.06
N ASP A 106 2.55 -11.12 15.88
CA ASP A 106 3.33 -11.89 14.90
C ASP A 106 3.71 -11.10 13.64
N VAL A 107 3.36 -9.80 13.61
CA VAL A 107 3.64 -8.89 12.50
C VAL A 107 4.68 -7.89 12.93
N HIS A 108 5.85 -7.94 12.30
CA HIS A 108 6.89 -6.95 12.50
C HIS A 108 7.00 -6.06 11.26
N VAL A 109 6.90 -4.75 11.46
CA VAL A 109 7.05 -3.76 10.39
C VAL A 109 8.27 -2.91 10.68
N GLN A 110 9.05 -2.58 9.65
CA GLN A 110 10.16 -1.66 9.77
C GLN A 110 10.06 -0.58 8.70
N ILE A 111 10.19 0.68 9.12
CA ILE A 111 10.38 1.79 8.19
C ILE A 111 11.87 2.10 8.12
N ALA A 112 12.47 1.90 6.96
CA ALA A 112 13.82 2.36 6.62
C ALA A 112 13.72 3.71 5.91
N PHE A 113 14.38 4.73 6.46
CA PHE A 113 14.25 6.12 6.02
C PHE A 113 15.61 6.62 5.55
N ARG A 114 15.68 7.15 4.34
CA ARG A 114 16.90 7.71 3.76
C ARG A 114 16.66 9.16 3.37
N VAL A 115 17.57 10.01 3.83
CA VAL A 115 17.60 11.45 3.53
C VAL A 115 18.91 11.76 2.83
N VAL A 116 18.85 12.45 1.71
CA VAL A 116 20.01 12.98 0.99
C VAL A 116 19.85 14.48 0.83
N CYS A 117 20.85 15.26 1.22
CA CYS A 117 20.85 16.72 1.09
C CYS A 117 21.87 17.11 0.02
N ALA A 118 21.41 17.82 -1.00
CA ALA A 118 22.26 18.32 -2.07
C ALA A 118 22.21 19.85 -2.10
N ALA A 119 23.36 20.49 -2.26
CA ALA A 119 23.41 21.93 -2.52
C ALA A 119 22.81 22.21 -3.90
N ASP A 120 21.99 23.26 -4.00
CA ASP A 120 21.53 23.74 -5.31
C ASP A 120 22.71 24.42 -6.01
N ASN A 121 23.02 23.99 -7.23
CA ASN A 121 24.23 24.31 -8.01
C ASN A 121 24.59 25.81 -8.16
N LEU A 122 23.73 26.73 -7.72
CA LEU A 122 23.90 28.18 -7.80
C LEU A 122 24.18 28.84 -6.43
N HIS A 123 23.84 28.20 -5.31
CA HIS A 123 23.92 28.82 -3.99
C HIS A 123 24.26 27.77 -2.92
N ASP A 124 25.45 27.88 -2.31
CA ASP A 124 25.88 27.01 -1.20
C ASP A 124 25.00 27.14 0.06
N ASN A 125 24.12 28.15 0.09
CA ASN A 125 23.16 28.43 1.16
C ASN A 125 21.73 27.97 0.82
N VAL A 126 21.54 27.19 -0.24
CA VAL A 126 20.25 26.59 -0.57
C VAL A 126 20.48 25.10 -0.81
N ALA A 127 19.67 24.27 -0.18
CA ALA A 127 19.76 22.82 -0.30
C ALA A 127 18.40 22.21 -0.62
N SER A 128 18.43 21.21 -1.50
CA SER A 128 17.31 20.31 -1.74
C SER A 128 17.50 19.04 -0.92
N ILE A 129 16.49 18.69 -0.12
CA ILE A 129 16.44 17.43 0.62
C ILE A 129 15.60 16.44 -0.18
N PHE A 130 16.18 15.29 -0.48
CA PHE A 130 15.52 14.14 -1.11
C PHE A 130 15.31 13.05 -0.07
N VAL A 131 14.10 12.51 -0.01
CA VAL A 131 13.70 11.56 1.03
C VAL A 131 13.04 10.34 0.40
N ASN A 132 13.45 9.16 0.86
CA ASN A 132 12.77 7.90 0.54
C ASN A 132 12.53 7.11 1.83
N ALA A 133 11.34 6.55 1.98
CA ALA A 133 11.00 5.63 3.06
C ALA A 133 10.45 4.32 2.51
N LEU A 134 11.06 3.21 2.94
CA LEU A 134 10.63 1.85 2.64
C LEU A 134 9.97 1.23 3.87
N GLU A 135 8.75 0.70 3.71
CA GLU A 135 8.09 -0.14 4.68
C GLU A 135 8.35 -1.61 4.36
N ASP A 136 9.07 -2.28 5.26
CA ASP A 136 9.30 -3.72 5.21
C ASP A 136 8.38 -4.43 6.19
N ARG A 137 7.62 -5.42 5.71
CA ARG A 137 6.78 -6.27 6.54
C ARG A 137 7.42 -7.65 6.68
N TYR A 138 7.48 -8.15 7.91
CA TYR A 138 8.01 -9.46 8.28
C TYR A 138 6.92 -10.26 8.98
N ALA A 139 6.80 -11.53 8.60
CA ALA A 139 5.92 -12.48 9.26
C ALA A 139 6.76 -13.59 9.91
N LEU A 140 6.23 -14.16 11.00
CA LEU A 140 6.80 -15.33 11.64
C LEU A 140 6.54 -16.58 10.81
N LYS A 141 7.60 -17.19 10.29
CA LYS A 141 7.50 -18.52 9.69
C LYS A 141 7.80 -19.58 10.75
N LYS A 142 6.73 -20.22 11.25
CA LYS A 142 6.85 -21.36 12.15
C LYS A 142 7.29 -22.60 11.37
N VAL A 143 8.49 -23.10 11.65
CA VAL A 143 9.01 -24.32 11.03
C VAL A 143 8.87 -25.48 12.03
N ASN A 144 7.89 -26.36 11.82
CA ASN A 144 7.78 -27.59 12.62
C ASN A 144 8.69 -28.66 12.02
N ASN A 145 9.94 -28.75 12.49
CA ASN A 145 10.85 -29.81 12.09
C ASN A 145 10.83 -30.95 13.12
N SER A 146 10.06 -32.00 12.83
CA SER A 146 9.99 -33.19 13.69
C SER A 146 11.06 -34.19 13.26
N ALA A 147 12.11 -34.37 14.06
CA ALA A 147 13.06 -35.48 13.87
C ALA A 147 12.46 -36.78 14.44
N SER A 148 12.13 -37.74 13.59
CA SER A 148 11.79 -39.10 14.02
C SER A 148 13.07 -39.93 14.16
N LEU A 149 13.35 -40.41 15.37
CA LEU A 149 14.38 -41.41 15.60
C LEU A 149 13.74 -42.79 15.47
N GLY A 150 14.09 -43.51 14.39
CA GLY A 150 13.68 -44.89 14.19
C GLY A 150 14.47 -45.82 15.11
N VAL A 151 13.87 -46.28 16.20
CA VAL A 151 14.37 -47.41 16.99
C VAL A 151 13.77 -48.70 16.43
N GLY A 152 14.63 -49.63 16.02
CA GLY A 152 14.21 -50.89 15.38
C GLY A 152 13.27 -51.74 16.23
N ALA A 153 12.52 -52.62 15.55
CA ALA A 153 11.64 -53.69 16.05
C ALA A 153 10.52 -53.36 17.06
N LEU A 154 10.49 -52.17 17.68
CA LEU A 154 9.57 -51.87 18.80
C LEU A 154 8.77 -50.56 18.67
N GLY A 155 8.79 -49.91 17.51
CA GLY A 155 7.93 -48.75 17.23
C GLY A 155 8.61 -47.41 17.45
N SER A 156 8.23 -46.42 16.62
CA SER A 156 8.83 -45.08 16.61
C SER A 156 8.40 -44.27 17.83
N VAL A 157 9.38 -43.69 18.53
CA VAL A 157 9.13 -42.67 19.55
C VAL A 157 9.33 -41.30 18.91
N SER A 158 8.24 -40.57 18.68
CA SER A 158 8.30 -39.14 18.31
C SER A 158 8.33 -38.30 19.59
N LEU A 159 9.49 -37.74 19.92
CA LEU A 159 9.58 -36.72 20.97
C LEU A 159 9.30 -35.34 20.32
N PRO A 160 8.23 -34.63 20.70
CA PRO A 160 8.01 -33.27 20.22
C PRO A 160 8.99 -32.34 20.95
N PHE A 161 10.16 -32.12 20.37
CA PHE A 161 11.00 -31.00 20.77
C PHE A 161 10.41 -29.73 20.16
N SER A 162 9.70 -28.96 20.97
CA SER A 162 9.25 -27.61 20.63
C SER A 162 10.46 -26.65 20.61
N SER A 163 11.32 -26.75 19.61
CA SER A 163 12.11 -25.61 19.16
C SER A 163 11.33 -24.97 18.02
N SER A 164 10.48 -23.99 18.35
CA SER A 164 9.89 -23.15 17.32
C SER A 164 10.99 -22.18 16.90
N ASP A 165 11.70 -22.49 15.81
CA ASP A 165 12.59 -21.51 15.18
C ASP A 165 11.71 -20.50 14.46
N ASP A 166 11.22 -19.54 15.24
CA ASP A 166 10.45 -18.40 14.77
C ASP A 166 11.41 -17.50 13.97
N SER A 167 11.44 -17.72 12.66
CA SER A 167 12.27 -16.93 11.73
C SER A 167 11.43 -15.80 11.11
N LEU A 168 11.97 -14.58 11.15
CA LEU A 168 11.40 -13.43 10.46
C LEU A 168 11.75 -13.52 8.98
N VAL A 169 10.74 -13.78 8.15
CA VAL A 169 10.89 -13.72 6.69
C VAL A 169 10.30 -12.40 6.21
N LYS A 170 11.05 -11.66 5.40
CA LYS A 170 10.56 -10.45 4.73
C LYS A 170 9.49 -10.87 3.72
N VAL A 171 8.24 -10.48 3.99
CA VAL A 171 7.08 -10.86 3.17
C VAL A 171 6.61 -9.75 2.23
N ALA A 172 6.93 -8.48 2.53
CA ALA A 172 6.66 -7.35 1.66
C ALA A 172 7.71 -6.23 1.86
N SER A 173 7.89 -5.41 0.82
CA SER A 173 8.73 -4.20 0.83
C SER A 173 8.10 -3.19 -0.11
N GLU A 174 7.66 -2.05 0.43
CA GLU A 174 6.93 -1.05 -0.34
C GLU A 174 7.48 0.35 -0.05
N THR A 175 7.59 1.17 -1.09
CA THR A 175 7.90 2.60 -0.91
C THR A 175 6.66 3.31 -0.38
N ILE A 176 6.81 4.01 0.74
CA ILE A 176 5.74 4.85 1.27
C ILE A 176 5.56 6.03 0.32
N SER A 177 4.37 6.15 -0.28
CA SER A 177 3.99 7.21 -1.24
C SER A 177 2.97 8.20 -0.65
N ALA A 178 2.74 8.17 0.67
CA ALA A 178 1.77 9.03 1.34
C ALA A 178 2.31 10.47 1.54
N GLU A 179 1.78 11.45 0.80
CA GLU A 179 2.17 12.87 0.94
C GLU A 179 2.14 13.40 2.40
N PRO A 180 1.09 13.12 3.22
CA PRO A 180 1.06 13.60 4.60
C PRO A 180 2.19 13.06 5.47
N PHE A 181 2.75 11.89 5.13
CA PHE A 181 3.87 11.30 5.85
C PHE A 181 5.14 12.15 5.66
N TYR A 182 5.48 12.51 4.43
CA TYR A 182 6.63 13.37 4.12
C TYR A 182 6.42 14.81 4.59
N ALA A 183 5.20 15.35 4.47
CA ALA A 183 4.87 16.69 4.95
C ALA A 183 5.18 16.87 6.45
N ARG A 184 4.82 15.89 7.28
CA ARG A 184 5.15 15.91 8.73
C ARG A 184 6.65 15.83 8.98
N PHE A 185 7.39 15.03 8.20
CA PHE A 185 8.84 14.98 8.29
C PHE A 185 9.46 16.35 7.98
N TYR A 186 9.08 16.99 6.87
CA TYR A 186 9.60 18.30 6.49
C TYR A 186 9.27 19.39 7.50
N GLN A 187 8.08 19.35 8.10
CA GLN A 187 7.71 20.27 9.19
C GLN A 187 8.65 20.13 10.41
N LEU A 188 9.09 18.91 10.73
CA LEU A 188 10.06 18.69 11.80
C LEU A 188 11.44 19.23 11.43
N VAL A 189 11.89 19.03 10.19
CA VAL A 189 13.15 19.59 9.69
C VAL A 189 13.14 21.11 9.82
N GLU A 190 12.10 21.76 9.32
CA GLU A 190 11.92 23.21 9.41
C GLU A 190 12.00 23.72 10.85
N ARG A 191 11.34 23.04 11.79
CA ARG A 191 11.40 23.39 13.21
C ARG A 191 12.82 23.33 13.77
N TYR A 192 13.61 22.32 13.40
CA TYR A 192 15.00 22.22 13.85
C TYR A 192 15.91 23.29 13.20
N LEU A 193 15.65 23.69 11.96
CA LEU A 193 16.37 24.79 11.31
C LEU A 193 16.06 26.13 12.00
N THR A 194 14.79 26.41 12.30
CA THR A 194 14.39 27.65 12.97
C THR A 194 14.93 27.74 14.40
N ASN A 195 14.92 26.65 15.16
CA ASN A 195 15.44 26.65 16.53
C ASN A 195 16.95 26.98 16.58
N GLU A 196 17.74 26.45 15.65
CA GLU A 196 19.16 26.78 15.53
C GLU A 196 19.37 28.26 15.15
N ALA A 197 18.55 28.80 14.24
CA ALA A 197 18.61 30.20 13.87
C ALA A 197 18.28 31.14 15.04
N THR A 198 17.28 30.80 15.86
CA THR A 198 16.92 31.57 17.07
C THR A 198 18.06 31.56 18.08
N LEU A 199 18.63 30.38 18.39
CA LEU A 199 19.73 30.25 19.35
C LEU A 199 20.96 31.08 18.93
N ASN A 200 21.29 31.07 17.64
CA ASN A 200 22.40 31.87 17.12
C ASN A 200 22.16 33.38 17.26
N THR A 201 20.90 33.82 17.12
CA THR A 201 20.54 35.23 17.31
C THR A 201 20.64 35.63 18.78
N GLU A 202 20.11 34.81 19.69
CA GLU A 202 20.18 35.08 21.14
C GLU A 202 21.61 35.10 21.67
N LEU A 203 22.47 34.18 21.20
CA LEU A 203 23.90 34.17 21.52
C LEU A 203 24.63 35.45 21.08
N PHE A 204 24.20 36.08 19.98
CA PHE A 204 24.78 37.34 19.49
C PHE A 204 24.25 38.57 20.26
N GLU A 205 23.04 38.49 20.81
CA GLU A 205 22.38 39.58 21.56
C GLU A 205 22.72 39.57 23.07
N LEU A 206 23.50 38.61 23.58
CA LEU A 206 23.90 38.60 24.99
C LEU A 206 24.69 39.88 25.34
N PRO A 207 24.25 40.66 26.34
CA PRO A 207 24.94 41.89 26.73
C PRO A 207 26.34 41.51 27.22
N ARG A 208 27.34 42.09 26.55
CA ARG A 208 28.77 41.83 26.79
C ARG A 208 29.24 42.37 28.14
#